data_AF-A0A1I4GLJ6-F1
#
_entry.id   AF-A0A1I4GLJ6-F1
#
_cell.length_a   1.000
_cell.length_b   1.000
_cell.length_c   1.000
_cell.angle_alpha   90.00
_cell.angle_beta   90.00
_cell.angle_gamma   90.00
#
_symmetry.space_group_name_H-M   'P 1'
#
loop_
_entity.id
_entity.type
_entity.pdbx_description
1 polymer ?
#
loop_
_entity_poly.entity_id
_entity_poly.type
_entity_poly.pdbx_seq_one_letter_code
_entity_poly.pdbx_strand_id
1 'polypeptide(L)'
;METCIIHISLKQNVSKRRPVNLTIREDLLANAKSLNLNTSKAAEAGIEDAIKKAEASKWLESNKEALLAHNLRVEKEGILL
;
A
#
# COMPACT_ATOMS: atom_id res chain seq x y z
N MET A 1 -0.37 -10.96 -34.86
CA MET A 1 -1.34 -10.42 -33.90
C MET A 1 -0.64 -10.36 -32.56
N GLU A 2 -0.15 -9.17 -32.21
CA GLU A 2 0.78 -8.93 -31.12
C GLU A 2 0.09 -9.03 -29.76
N THR A 3 0.59 -9.93 -28.93
CA THR A 3 0.16 -10.14 -27.55
C THR A 3 0.64 -8.95 -26.72
N CYS A 4 -0.29 -8.09 -26.31
CA CYS A 4 0.01 -6.90 -25.53
C CYS A 4 0.36 -7.29 -24.08
N ILE A 5 1.66 -7.45 -23.79
CA ILE A 5 2.16 -7.64 -22.43
C ILE A 5 1.95 -6.33 -21.66
N ILE A 6 1.04 -6.35 -20.70
CA ILE A 6 0.87 -5.34 -19.65
C ILE A 6 2.14 -5.25 -18.80
N HIS A 7 3.13 -4.47 -19.26
CA HIS A 7 4.27 -4.09 -18.42
C HIS A 7 3.80 -3.08 -17.36
N ILE A 8 3.30 -3.58 -16.24
CA ILE A 8 3.23 -2.80 -15.00
C ILE A 8 4.68 -2.52 -14.57
N SER A 9 5.14 -1.33 -14.96
CA SER A 9 6.42 -0.79 -14.54
C SER A 9 6.32 -0.39 -13.07
N LEU A 10 6.70 -1.30 -12.18
CA LEU A 10 7.03 -0.97 -10.79
C LEU A 10 8.33 -0.18 -10.81
N LYS A 11 8.20 1.14 -11.00
CA LYS A 11 9.32 2.08 -10.95
C LYS A 11 9.82 2.16 -9.50
N GLN A 12 10.75 1.26 -9.14
CA GLN A 12 11.49 1.30 -7.89
C GLN A 12 12.40 2.53 -7.93
N ASN A 13 11.87 3.69 -7.55
CA ASN A 13 12.67 4.87 -7.34
C ASN A 13 13.43 4.66 -6.02
N VAL A 14 14.69 4.22 -6.11
CA VAL A 14 15.57 4.11 -4.94
C VAL A 14 15.91 5.53 -4.49
N SER A 15 14.96 6.14 -3.79
CA SER A 15 15.08 7.47 -3.22
C SER A 15 16.14 7.44 -2.13
N LYS A 16 17.01 8.46 -2.10
CA LYS A 16 18.02 8.59 -1.05
C LYS A 16 17.32 8.74 0.29
N ARG A 17 17.62 7.86 1.24
CA ARG A 17 17.14 7.98 2.62
C ARG A 17 17.60 9.31 3.21
N ARG A 18 16.65 10.13 3.62
CA ARG A 18 16.91 11.37 4.34
C ARG A 18 16.68 11.11 5.83
N PRO A 19 17.61 11.50 6.73
CA PRO A 19 17.34 11.46 8.15
C PRO A 19 16.20 12.43 8.49
N VAL A 20 15.19 11.92 9.20
CA VAL A 20 14.03 12.69 9.67
C VAL A 20 13.95 12.53 11.19
N ASN A 21 13.69 13.62 11.90
CA ASN A 21 13.41 13.56 13.33
C ASN A 21 11.93 13.24 13.55
N LEU A 22 11.63 12.16 14.27
CA LEU A 22 10.29 11.64 14.47
C LEU A 22 10.08 11.36 15.96
N THR A 23 8.92 11.72 16.49
CA THR A 23 8.54 11.39 17.87
C THR A 23 7.86 10.03 17.90
N ILE A 24 8.43 9.09 18.65
CA ILE A 24 7.90 7.73 18.84
C ILE A 24 7.74 7.49 20.33
N ARG A 25 6.73 6.68 20.73
CA ARG A 25 6.52 6.32 22.13
C ARG A 25 7.74 5.61 22.71
N GLU A 26 8.08 5.97 23.95
CA GLU A 26 9.28 5.49 24.62
C GLU A 26 9.26 3.97 24.88
N ASP A 27 8.09 3.43 25.25
CA ASP A 27 7.89 1.99 25.48
C ASP A 27 8.21 1.15 24.24
N LEU A 28 7.78 1.60 23.07
CA LEU A 28 8.09 0.95 21.79
C LEU A 28 9.58 1.01 21.47
N LEU A 29 10.23 2.13 21.75
CA LEU A 29 11.66 2.30 21.48
C LEU A 29 12.50 1.42 22.42
N ALA A 30 12.11 1.34 23.69
CA ALA A 30 12.74 0.46 24.67
C ALA A 30 12.61 -1.02 24.29
N ASN A 31 11.41 -1.44 23.89
CA ASN A 31 11.15 -2.80 23.42
C ASN A 31 11.90 -3.13 22.12
N ALA A 32 11.96 -2.19 21.18
CA ALA A 32 12.73 -2.40 19.95
C ALA A 32 14.22 -2.54 20.22
N LYS A 33 14.77 -1.75 21.16
CA LYS A 33 16.17 -1.87 21.60
C LYS A 33 16.46 -3.19 22.30
N SER A 34 15.58 -3.65 23.20
CA SER A 34 15.77 -4.92 23.90
C SER A 34 15.75 -6.12 22.95
N LEU A 35 14.98 -6.02 21.87
CA LEU A 35 14.91 -7.00 20.79
C LEU A 35 15.96 -6.78 19.68
N ASN A 36 16.86 -5.81 19.83
CA ASN A 36 17.90 -5.46 18.87
C ASN A 36 17.36 -5.18 17.45
N LEU A 37 16.16 -4.59 17.35
CA LEU A 37 15.50 -4.25 16.10
C LEU A 37 16.04 -2.94 15.52
N ASN A 38 16.15 -2.89 14.19
CA ASN A 38 16.46 -1.65 13.49
C ASN A 38 15.21 -0.76 13.41
N THR A 39 15.09 0.18 14.34
CA THR A 39 13.95 1.10 14.45
C THR A 39 13.72 1.95 13.21
N SER A 40 14.77 2.41 12.53
CA SER A 40 14.64 3.17 11.29
C SER A 40 14.03 2.34 10.17
N LYS A 41 14.47 1.08 10.02
CA LYS A 41 13.91 0.16 9.02
C LYS A 41 12.45 -0.22 9.35
N ALA A 42 12.14 -0.43 10.64
CA ALA A 42 10.77 -0.71 11.07
C ALA A 42 9.83 0.48 10.82
N ALA A 43 10.30 1.70 11.08
CA ALA A 43 9.54 2.92 10.79
C ALA A 43 9.30 3.10 9.28
N GLU A 44 10.32 2.86 8.45
CA GLU A 44 10.20 2.91 6.98
C GLU A 44 9.12 1.93 6.49
N ALA A 45 9.17 0.67 6.93
CA ALA A 45 8.16 -0.34 6.57
C ALA A 45 6.75 0.06 7.03
N GLY A 46 6.62 0.59 8.25
CA GLY A 46 5.33 1.06 8.76
C GLY A 46 4.74 2.23 7.95
N ILE A 47 5.60 3.14 7.49
CA ILE A 47 5.19 4.26 6.62
C ILE A 47 4.75 3.76 5.25
N GLU A 48 5.49 2.84 4.63
CA GLU A 48 5.10 2.24 3.35
C GLU A 48 3.73 1.56 3.42
N ASP A 49 3.48 0.79 4.48
CA ASP A 49 2.21 0.12 4.67
C ASP A 49 1.06 1.10 4.93
N ALA A 50 1.31 2.18 5.67
CA ALA A 50 0.33 3.23 5.87
C ALA A 50 -0.03 3.94 4.55
N ILE A 51 0.97 4.23 3.70
CA ILE A 51 0.77 4.83 2.38
C ILE A 51 -0.09 3.90 1.50
N LYS A 52 0.28 2.63 1.39
CA LYS A 52 -0.48 1.64 0.59
C LYS A 52 -1.94 1.56 1.04
N LYS A 53 -2.18 1.54 2.36
CA LYS A 53 -3.55 1.52 2.91
C LYS A 53 -4.32 2.80 2.57
N ALA A 54 -3.69 3.96 2.68
CA ALA A 54 -4.32 5.23 2.34
C ALA A 54 -4.67 5.31 0.84
N GLU A 55 -3.75 4.88 -0.04
CA GLU A 55 -3.99 4.82 -1.49
C GLU A 55 -5.10 3.84 -1.85
N ALA A 56 -5.11 2.65 -1.26
CA ALA A 56 -6.17 1.66 -1.46
C ALA A 56 -7.54 2.20 -1.04
N SER A 57 -7.63 2.84 0.13
CA SER A 57 -8.87 3.47 0.60
C SER A 57 -9.33 4.58 -0.34
N LYS A 58 -8.41 5.42 -0.82
CA LYS A 58 -8.74 6.48 -1.78
C LYS A 58 -9.23 5.93 -3.12
N TRP A 59 -8.59 4.85 -3.59
CA TRP A 59 -9.02 4.15 -4.80
C TRP A 59 -10.42 3.57 -4.62
N LEU A 60 -10.69 2.89 -3.50
CA LEU A 60 -11.99 2.30 -3.21
C LEU A 60 -13.10 3.35 -3.20
N GLU A 61 -12.87 4.51 -2.58
CA GLU A 61 -13.84 5.60 -2.58
C GLU A 61 -14.09 6.12 -3.99
N SER A 62 -13.03 6.31 -4.77
CA SER A 62 -13.13 6.83 -6.14
C SER A 62 -13.77 5.85 -7.13
N ASN A 63 -13.66 4.54 -6.86
CA ASN A 63 -14.17 3.48 -7.74
C ASN A 63 -15.47 2.86 -7.21
N LYS A 64 -16.05 3.42 -6.15
CA LYS A 64 -17.23 2.88 -5.48
C LYS A 64 -18.43 2.74 -6.43
N GLU A 65 -18.69 3.75 -7.24
CA GLU A 65 -19.78 3.72 -8.23
C GLU A 65 -19.53 2.69 -9.34
N ALA A 66 -18.29 2.61 -9.85
CA ALA A 66 -17.91 1.64 -10.86
C ALA A 66 -18.00 0.20 -10.33
N LEU A 67 -17.58 -0.03 -9.08
CA LEU A 67 -17.72 -1.31 -8.39
C LEU A 67 -19.18 -1.68 -8.18
N LEU A 68 -20.03 -0.74 -7.76
CA LEU A 68 -21.46 -0.99 -7.61
C LEU A 68 -22.12 -1.34 -8.96
N ALA A 69 -21.83 -0.58 -10.02
CA ALA A 69 -22.34 -0.87 -11.35
C ALA A 69 -21.87 -2.25 -11.86
N HIS A 70 -20.60 -2.59 -11.61
CA HIS A 70 -20.05 -3.89 -11.93
C HIS A 70 -20.75 -5.02 -11.17
N ASN A 71 -20.93 -4.87 -9.86
CA ASN A 71 -21.59 -5.85 -9.00
C ASN A 71 -23.05 -6.07 -9.44
N LEU A 72 -23.80 -4.99 -9.72
CA LEU A 72 -25.17 -5.08 -10.23
C LEU A 72 -25.25 -5.80 -11.58
N ARG A 73 -24.29 -5.55 -12.48
CA ARG A 73 -24.21 -6.30 -13.74
C ARG A 73 -23.95 -7.79 -13.47
N VAL A 74 -23.00 -8.13 -12.60
CA VAL A 74 -22.68 -9.54 -12.26
C VAL A 74 -23.89 -10.23 -11.61
N GLU A 75 -24.62 -9.56 -10.73
CA GLU A 75 -25.86 -10.11 -10.14
C GLU A 75 -26.94 -10.38 -11.20
N LYS A 76 -27.06 -9.49 -12.19
CA LYS A 76 -28.07 -9.61 -13.24
C LYS A 76 -27.71 -10.62 -14.33
N GLU A 77 -26.45 -10.62 -14.76
CA GLU A 77 -25.98 -11.31 -15.97
C GLU A 77 -25.12 -12.55 -15.64
N GLY A 78 -24.73 -12.73 -14.38
CA GLY A 78 -23.79 -13.75 -13.96
C GLY A 78 -22.34 -13.38 -14.27
N ILE A 79 -21.43 -14.28 -13.92
CA ILE A 79 -20.04 -14.20 -14.36
C ILE A 79 -19.91 -14.82 -15.76
N LEU A 80 -19.18 -14.15 -16.64
CA LEU A 80 -18.79 -14.74 -17.93
C LEU A 80 -17.73 -15.81 -17.64
N LEU A 81 -18.12 -17.08 -17.71
CA LEU A 81 -17.23 -18.25 -17.65
C LEU A 81 -16.90 -18.73 -19.06
#